data_AF-A0A9E5NCZ8-F1
#
_entry.id   AF-A0A9E5NCZ8-F1
#
_cell.length_a   1.000
_cell.length_b   1.000
_cell.length_c   1.000
_cell.angle_alpha   90.00
_cell.angle_beta   90.00
_cell.angle_gamma   90.00
#
_symmetry.space_group_name_H-M   'P 1'
#
loop_
_entity.id
_entity.type
_entity.pdbx_description
1 polymer ?
#
loop_
_entity_poly.entity_id
_entity_poly.type
_entity_poly.pdbx_seq_one_letter_code
_entity_poly.pdbx_strand_id
1 'polypeptide(L)'
;AAIAGYLHDIGNCVTRYDHAQAAAMIAYQVLSDMKMPPEELVEILAAVGNHEEEYGEPFGTVAAAVIIADKSDVARSRVRDIHPARFDEHDQINYAAKNSTLAADPRERKITLSLEIDTTIGSIMQYFELFMSRMIMSRRAAEALDCHFSLIINDTKLL
;
A
#
# COMPACT_ATOMS: atom_id res chain seq x y z
N ALA A 1 3.59 -6.91 11.95
CA ALA A 1 2.90 -6.50 10.71
C ALA A 1 1.39 -6.40 10.86
N ALA A 2 0.67 -7.46 11.27
CA ALA A 2 -0.81 -7.45 11.31
C ALA A 2 -1.42 -6.25 12.07
N ILE A 3 -0.91 -5.93 13.27
CA ILE A 3 -1.41 -4.80 14.07
C ILE A 3 -1.25 -3.47 13.31
N ALA A 4 -0.07 -3.20 12.75
CA ALA A 4 0.18 -2.01 11.95
C ALA A 4 -0.74 -1.96 10.70
N GLY A 5 -0.92 -3.10 10.02
CA GLY A 5 -1.83 -3.20 8.88
C GLY A 5 -3.28 -2.88 9.23
N TYR A 6 -3.77 -3.24 10.43
CA TYR A 6 -5.12 -2.84 10.86
C TYR A 6 -5.23 -1.36 11.25
N LEU A 7 -4.14 -0.74 11.70
CA LEU A 7 -4.16 0.59 12.29
C LEU A 7 -3.65 1.70 11.36
N HIS A 8 -2.93 1.38 10.29
CA HIS A 8 -2.23 2.37 9.46
C HIS A 8 -3.13 3.53 9.02
N ASP A 9 -4.35 3.19 8.60
CA ASP A 9 -5.33 4.14 8.07
C ASP A 9 -6.31 4.71 9.12
N ILE A 10 -6.21 4.35 10.40
CA ILE A 10 -7.20 4.75 11.42
C ILE A 10 -7.29 6.27 11.58
N GLY A 11 -6.20 6.99 11.28
CA GLY A 11 -6.13 8.46 11.32
C GLY A 11 -7.05 9.16 10.33
N ASN A 12 -7.52 8.45 9.28
CA ASN A 12 -8.52 8.99 8.35
C ASN A 12 -9.85 9.34 9.02
N CYS A 13 -10.13 8.83 10.23
CA CYS A 13 -11.29 9.25 11.01
C CYS A 13 -11.20 10.71 11.52
N VAL A 14 -9.98 11.26 11.59
CA VAL A 14 -9.69 12.65 11.97
C VAL A 14 -9.56 13.51 10.72
N THR A 15 -8.68 13.11 9.80
CA THR A 15 -8.35 13.87 8.58
C THR A 15 -7.62 12.96 7.59
N ARG A 16 -7.73 13.24 6.29
CA ARG A 16 -6.87 12.62 5.26
C ARG A 16 -5.47 13.23 5.22
N TYR A 17 -5.37 14.52 5.54
CA TYR A 17 -4.10 15.25 5.63
C TYR A 17 -3.36 14.81 6.91
N ASP A 18 -2.10 14.40 6.79
CA ASP A 18 -1.28 13.85 7.89
C ASP A 18 -1.95 12.66 8.64
N HIS A 19 -2.73 11.84 7.93
CA HIS A 19 -3.47 10.73 8.55
C HIS A 19 -2.55 9.68 9.17
N ALA A 20 -1.37 9.43 8.60
CA ALA A 20 -0.40 8.48 9.13
C ALA A 20 0.10 8.90 10.53
N GLN A 21 0.34 10.20 10.74
CA GLN A 21 0.77 10.75 12.03
C GLN A 21 -0.37 10.72 13.05
N ALA A 22 -1.59 11.07 12.63
CA ALA A 22 -2.77 10.92 13.48
C ALA A 22 -3.00 9.45 13.88
N ALA A 23 -2.85 8.52 12.94
CA ALA A 23 -2.95 7.08 13.16
C ALA A 23 -1.89 6.60 14.17
N ALA A 24 -0.65 7.05 14.04
CA ALA A 24 0.43 6.70 14.98
C ALA A 24 0.11 7.19 16.40
N MET A 25 -0.39 8.41 16.58
CA MET A 25 -0.77 8.93 17.90
C MET A 25 -1.94 8.16 18.53
N ILE A 26 -2.95 7.80 17.73
CA ILE A 26 -4.07 6.97 18.18
C ILE A 26 -3.59 5.57 18.58
N ALA A 27 -2.77 4.95 17.72
CA ALA A 27 -2.19 3.63 17.97
C ALA A 27 -1.32 3.62 19.23
N TYR A 28 -0.51 4.66 19.44
CA TYR A 28 0.34 4.80 20.63
C TYR A 28 -0.49 4.71 21.91
N GLN A 29 -1.57 5.51 22.00
CA GLN A 29 -2.41 5.53 23.18
C GLN A 29 -3.05 4.16 23.43
N VAL A 30 -3.73 3.59 22.42
CA VAL A 30 -4.46 2.32 22.55
C VAL A 30 -3.52 1.18 22.93
N LEU A 31 -2.39 1.04 22.24
CA LEU A 31 -1.45 -0.06 22.47
C LEU A 31 -0.68 0.09 23.79
N SER A 32 -0.38 1.33 24.20
CA SER A 32 0.22 1.60 25.53
C SER A 32 -0.74 1.26 26.66
N ASP A 33 -2.03 1.57 26.52
CA ASP A 33 -3.06 1.21 27.51
C ASP A 33 -3.21 -0.31 27.65
N MET A 34 -3.06 -1.02 26.53
CA MET A 34 -3.02 -2.48 26.48
C MET A 34 -1.70 -3.09 26.98
N LYS A 35 -0.74 -2.28 27.45
CA LYS A 35 0.56 -2.70 27.98
C LYS A 35 1.43 -3.44 26.96
N MET A 36 1.33 -3.08 25.68
CA MET A 36 2.26 -3.56 24.66
C MET A 36 3.71 -3.18 25.06
N PRO A 37 4.69 -4.10 24.90
CA PRO A 37 6.08 -3.79 25.17
C PRO A 37 6.58 -2.60 24.34
N PRO A 38 7.39 -1.68 24.91
CA PRO A 38 7.85 -0.49 24.19
C PRO A 38 8.57 -0.78 22.88
N GLU A 39 9.34 -1.87 22.80
CA GLU A 39 10.07 -2.25 21.58
C GLU A 39 9.12 -2.61 20.44
N GLU A 40 8.11 -3.46 20.71
CA GLU A 40 7.07 -3.80 19.72
C GLU A 40 6.22 -2.57 19.35
N LEU A 41 5.90 -1.72 20.33
CA LEU A 41 5.14 -0.50 20.09
C LEU A 41 5.86 0.41 19.10
N VAL A 42 7.17 0.63 19.27
CA VAL A 42 7.96 1.47 18.37
C VAL A 42 7.97 0.92 16.94
N GLU A 43 8.06 -0.41 16.76
CA GLU A 43 7.98 -1.00 15.42
C GLU A 43 6.61 -0.76 14.75
N ILE A 44 5.51 -0.89 15.50
CA ILE A 44 4.17 -0.60 14.98
C ILE A 44 4.02 0.87 14.62
N LEU A 45 4.48 1.78 15.48
CA LEU A 45 4.38 3.22 15.24
C LEU A 45 5.25 3.67 14.07
N ALA A 46 6.45 3.11 13.93
CA ALA A 46 7.31 3.37 12.78
C ALA A 46 6.61 2.94 11.48
N ALA A 47 6.00 1.76 11.45
CA ALA A 47 5.27 1.29 10.28
C ALA A 47 4.03 2.15 9.97
N VAL A 48 3.24 2.50 10.98
CA VAL A 48 2.04 3.33 10.81
C VAL A 48 2.40 4.78 10.43
N GLY A 49 3.42 5.38 11.03
CA GLY A 49 3.76 6.78 10.75
C GLY A 49 4.44 7.00 9.40
N ASN A 50 5.02 5.96 8.80
CA ASN A 50 5.87 6.06 7.60
C ASN A 50 5.30 5.36 6.37
N HIS A 51 4.02 4.99 6.36
CA HIS A 51 3.44 4.25 5.23
C HIS A 51 3.03 5.13 4.04
N GLU A 52 3.10 6.46 4.15
CA GLU A 52 2.68 7.40 3.09
C GLU A 52 3.82 7.81 2.14
N GLU A 53 3.50 7.97 0.85
CA GLU A 53 4.47 8.17 -0.23
C GLU A 53 5.23 9.49 -0.15
N GLU A 54 4.58 10.54 0.37
CA GLU A 54 5.10 11.91 0.38
C GLU A 54 6.29 12.09 1.34
N TYR A 55 6.29 11.37 2.48
CA TYR A 55 7.27 11.56 3.56
C TYR A 55 7.77 10.26 4.19
N GLY A 56 7.20 9.12 3.84
CA GLY A 56 7.44 7.83 4.48
C GLY A 56 8.72 7.12 4.01
N GLU A 57 9.32 6.39 4.94
CA GLU A 57 10.45 5.51 4.73
C GLU A 57 10.13 4.08 5.22
N PRO A 58 10.53 3.02 4.49
CA PRO A 58 10.33 1.63 4.91
C PRO A 58 11.30 1.23 6.04
N PHE A 59 11.10 1.80 7.23
CA PHE A 59 11.94 1.54 8.40
C PHE A 59 11.65 0.16 9.01
N GLY A 60 12.47 -0.83 8.65
CA GLY A 60 12.39 -2.19 9.15
C GLY A 60 11.34 -3.05 8.45
N THR A 61 11.27 -4.32 8.83
CA THR A 61 10.49 -5.34 8.12
C THR A 61 8.98 -5.14 8.23
N VAL A 62 8.51 -4.59 9.37
CA VAL A 62 7.09 -4.30 9.60
C VAL A 62 6.61 -3.17 8.69
N ALA A 63 7.34 -2.05 8.63
CA ALA A 63 7.00 -0.91 7.78
C ALA A 63 7.02 -1.33 6.31
N ALA A 64 8.07 -2.03 5.89
CA ALA A 64 8.17 -2.52 4.52
C ALA A 64 7.00 -3.43 4.13
N ALA A 65 6.60 -4.36 5.00
CA ALA A 65 5.45 -5.24 4.73
C ALA A 65 4.13 -4.46 4.61
N VAL A 66 3.89 -3.47 5.47
CA VAL A 66 2.68 -2.63 5.41
C VAL A 66 2.66 -1.79 4.13
N ILE A 67 3.77 -1.14 3.78
CA ILE A 67 3.90 -0.34 2.56
C ILE A 67 3.59 -1.18 1.33
N ILE A 68 4.22 -2.35 1.19
CA ILE A 68 3.98 -3.20 0.02
C ILE A 68 2.52 -3.62 -0.06
N ALA A 69 1.90 -3.99 1.07
CA ALA A 69 0.51 -4.42 1.11
C ALA A 69 -0.46 -3.28 0.74
N ASP A 70 -0.27 -2.09 1.31
CA ASP A 70 -1.13 -0.93 1.04
C ASP A 70 -0.94 -0.38 -0.38
N LYS A 71 0.31 -0.13 -0.78
CA LYS A 71 0.64 0.53 -2.03
C LYS A 71 0.44 -0.34 -3.27
N SER A 72 0.34 -1.67 -3.08
CA SER A 72 -0.02 -2.62 -4.14
C SER A 72 -1.53 -2.88 -4.24
N ASP A 73 -2.36 -2.30 -3.39
CA ASP A 73 -3.81 -2.53 -3.36
C ASP A 73 -4.54 -1.78 -4.47
N VAL A 74 -4.39 -2.29 -5.70
CA VAL A 74 -5.09 -1.84 -6.89
C VAL A 74 -5.99 -2.97 -7.37
N ALA A 75 -7.30 -2.83 -7.19
CA ALA A 75 -8.26 -3.90 -7.48
C ALA A 75 -9.67 -3.36 -7.69
N ARG A 76 -10.43 -3.99 -8.60
CA ARG A 76 -11.84 -3.65 -8.84
C ARG A 76 -12.70 -3.68 -7.58
N SER A 77 -12.41 -4.58 -6.63
CA SER A 77 -13.14 -4.70 -5.37
C SER A 77 -12.99 -3.50 -4.43
N ARG A 78 -12.02 -2.60 -4.69
CA ARG A 78 -11.86 -1.35 -3.94
C ARG A 78 -12.95 -0.33 -4.25
N VAL A 79 -13.52 -0.40 -5.45
CA VAL A 79 -14.52 0.55 -5.93
C VAL A 79 -15.86 0.24 -5.25
N ARG A 80 -16.33 1.20 -4.44
CA ARG A 80 -17.57 1.06 -3.66
C ARG A 80 -18.78 1.70 -4.32
N ASP A 81 -18.58 2.70 -5.19
CA ASP A 81 -19.68 3.28 -5.94
C ASP A 81 -20.16 2.27 -6.99
N ILE A 82 -21.48 2.11 -7.08
CA ILE A 82 -22.11 1.20 -8.03
C ILE A 82 -22.41 1.88 -9.37
N HIS A 83 -22.25 3.20 -9.46
CA HIS A 83 -22.55 4.00 -10.65
C HIS A 83 -21.25 4.45 -11.33
N PRO A 84 -20.85 3.80 -12.45
CA PRO A 84 -19.60 4.15 -13.15
C PRO A 84 -19.48 5.62 -13.58
N ALA A 85 -20.61 6.30 -13.80
CA ALA A 85 -20.63 7.73 -14.16
C ALA A 85 -20.14 8.67 -13.04
N ARG A 86 -19.96 8.16 -11.82
CA ARG A 86 -19.51 8.93 -10.64
C ARG A 86 -18.08 8.59 -10.23
N PHE A 87 -17.42 7.69 -10.95
CA PHE A 87 -16.05 7.30 -10.63
C PHE A 87 -15.12 8.49 -10.78
N ASP A 88 -14.24 8.67 -9.80
CA ASP A 88 -13.04 9.48 -9.98
C ASP A 88 -11.98 8.69 -10.76
N GLU A 89 -10.83 9.32 -11.02
CA GLU A 89 -9.75 8.71 -11.79
C GLU A 89 -9.18 7.45 -11.11
N HIS A 90 -9.14 7.42 -9.77
CA HIS A 90 -8.67 6.26 -9.02
C HIS A 90 -9.68 5.12 -9.08
N ASP A 91 -10.98 5.41 -8.93
CA ASP A 91 -12.06 4.45 -9.08
C ASP A 91 -12.06 3.86 -10.49
N GLN A 92 -11.84 4.67 -11.53
CA GLN A 92 -11.79 4.19 -12.91
C GLN A 92 -10.65 3.19 -13.13
N ILE A 93 -9.43 3.49 -12.66
CA ILE A 93 -8.29 2.57 -12.77
C ILE A 93 -8.47 1.32 -11.91
N ASN A 94 -8.95 1.46 -10.67
CA ASN A 94 -9.28 0.31 -9.83
C ASN A 94 -10.34 -0.57 -10.52
N TYR A 95 -11.39 0.02 -11.07
CA TYR A 95 -12.42 -0.72 -11.79
C TYR A 95 -11.88 -1.41 -13.04
N ALA A 96 -10.90 -0.81 -13.73
CA ALA A 96 -10.24 -1.42 -14.87
C ALA A 96 -9.36 -2.64 -14.47
N ALA A 97 -8.84 -2.69 -13.25
CA ALA A 97 -8.05 -3.82 -12.73
C ALA A 97 -8.93 -5.05 -12.45
N LYS A 98 -9.11 -5.89 -13.49
CA LYS A 98 -9.89 -7.15 -13.46
C LYS A 98 -9.29 -8.19 -12.53
N ASN A 99 -7.96 -8.26 -12.49
CA ASN A 99 -7.21 -9.14 -11.63
C ASN A 99 -6.05 -8.38 -11.02
N SER A 100 -5.75 -8.70 -9.77
CA SER A 100 -4.65 -8.13 -9.00
C SER A 100 -4.11 -9.21 -8.08
N THR A 101 -2.84 -9.53 -8.24
CA THR A 101 -2.17 -10.56 -7.43
C THR A 101 -0.82 -10.04 -6.97
N LEU A 102 -0.58 -10.12 -5.68
CA LEU A 102 0.71 -9.85 -5.06
C LEU A 102 1.31 -11.17 -4.58
N ALA A 103 2.45 -11.55 -5.13
CA ALA A 103 3.12 -12.81 -4.80
C ALA A 103 4.55 -12.57 -4.33
N ALA A 104 4.95 -13.26 -3.25
CA ALA A 104 6.32 -13.26 -2.75
C ALA A 104 6.98 -14.61 -3.04
N ASP A 105 8.14 -14.57 -3.70
CA ASP A 105 9.01 -15.72 -3.92
C ASP A 105 10.27 -15.57 -3.04
N PRO A 106 10.39 -16.36 -1.96
CA PRO A 106 11.54 -16.28 -1.07
C PRO A 106 12.82 -16.87 -1.67
N ARG A 107 12.74 -17.72 -2.71
CA ARG A 107 13.93 -18.30 -3.35
C ARG A 107 14.61 -17.28 -4.26
N GLU A 108 13.80 -16.60 -5.08
CA GLU A 108 14.25 -15.56 -6.00
C GLU A 108 14.32 -14.17 -5.34
N ARG A 109 13.93 -14.09 -4.05
CA ARG A 109 13.85 -12.84 -3.27
C ARG A 109 13.06 -11.76 -4.01
N LYS A 110 11.91 -12.16 -4.56
CA LYS A 110 11.14 -11.33 -5.48
C LYS A 110 9.71 -11.17 -4.99
N ILE A 111 9.22 -9.93 -4.98
CA ILE A 111 7.83 -9.59 -4.74
C ILE A 111 7.26 -9.08 -6.05
N THR A 112 6.22 -9.73 -6.57
CA THR A 112 5.63 -9.41 -7.89
C THR A 112 4.19 -8.98 -7.71
N LEU A 113 3.87 -7.76 -8.16
CA LEU A 113 2.51 -7.30 -8.38
C LEU A 113 2.14 -7.55 -9.84
N SER A 114 1.13 -8.39 -10.06
CA SER A 114 0.58 -8.71 -11.37
C SER A 114 -0.83 -8.14 -11.50
N LEU A 115 -1.04 -7.28 -12.50
CA LEU A 115 -2.33 -6.66 -12.78
C LEU A 115 -2.84 -7.05 -14.17
N GLU A 116 -4.13 -7.31 -14.27
CA GLU A 116 -4.85 -7.37 -15.55
C GLU A 116 -5.74 -6.13 -15.67
N ILE A 117 -5.36 -5.19 -16.53
CA ILE A 117 -6.06 -3.93 -16.74
C ILE A 117 -6.88 -3.99 -18.03
N ASP A 118 -8.18 -3.74 -17.91
CA ASP A 118 -9.08 -3.53 -19.04
C ASP A 118 -8.81 -2.17 -19.72
N THR A 119 -8.09 -2.22 -20.83
CA THR A 119 -7.69 -1.02 -21.59
C THR A 119 -8.82 -0.31 -22.31
N THR A 120 -10.03 -0.89 -22.33
CA THR A 120 -11.24 -0.20 -22.80
C THR A 120 -11.82 0.75 -21.73
N ILE A 121 -11.42 0.56 -20.46
CA ILE A 121 -11.87 1.36 -19.32
C ILE A 121 -10.79 2.34 -18.87
N GLY A 122 -9.55 1.88 -18.75
CA GLY A 122 -8.43 2.69 -18.26
C GLY A 122 -7.10 2.31 -18.92
N SER A 123 -6.26 3.28 -19.19
CA SER A 123 -4.97 3.04 -19.85
C SER A 123 -3.85 2.72 -18.85
N ILE A 124 -2.80 2.04 -19.32
CA ILE A 124 -1.58 1.78 -18.54
C ILE A 124 -0.88 3.11 -18.19
N MET A 125 -0.95 4.13 -19.04
CA MET A 125 -0.37 5.44 -18.75
C MET A 125 -1.08 6.10 -17.56
N GLN A 126 -2.41 6.11 -17.55
CA GLN A 126 -3.19 6.64 -16.43
C GLN A 126 -2.91 5.88 -15.12
N TYR A 127 -2.71 4.56 -15.19
CA TYR A 127 -2.23 3.81 -14.02
C TYR A 127 -0.92 4.39 -13.49
N PHE A 128 0.06 4.65 -14.36
CA PHE A 128 1.32 5.24 -13.91
C PHE A 128 1.16 6.67 -13.38
N GLU A 129 0.33 7.50 -14.00
CA GLU A 129 0.07 8.86 -13.52
C GLU A 129 -0.43 8.88 -12.07
N LEU A 130 -1.30 7.94 -11.71
CA LEU A 130 -1.90 7.86 -10.38
C LEU A 130 -1.08 7.04 -9.38
N PHE A 131 -0.43 5.97 -9.83
CA PHE A 131 0.15 4.95 -8.94
C PHE A 131 1.68 4.86 -8.96
N MET A 132 2.39 5.66 -9.77
CA MET A 132 3.86 5.57 -9.86
C MET A 132 4.55 5.78 -8.52
N SER A 133 4.14 6.77 -7.72
CA SER A 133 4.71 7.02 -6.39
C SER A 133 4.58 5.79 -5.48
N ARG A 134 3.42 5.14 -5.51
CA ARG A 134 3.11 3.90 -4.77
C ARG A 134 4.05 2.76 -5.16
N MET A 135 4.31 2.61 -6.46
CA MET A 135 5.21 1.57 -6.98
C MET A 135 6.67 1.82 -6.62
N ILE A 136 7.11 3.09 -6.67
CA ILE A 136 8.45 3.48 -6.22
C ILE A 136 8.61 3.19 -4.72
N MET A 137 7.60 3.50 -3.91
CA MET A 137 7.62 3.22 -2.48
C MET A 137 7.64 1.71 -2.20
N SER A 138 6.84 0.93 -2.92
CA SER A 138 6.83 -0.54 -2.84
C SER A 138 8.18 -1.16 -3.21
N ARG A 139 8.88 -0.59 -4.22
CA ARG A 139 10.25 -0.99 -4.56
C ARG A 139 11.22 -0.75 -3.42
N ARG A 140 11.22 0.44 -2.82
CA ARG A 140 12.08 0.78 -1.68
C ARG A 140 11.78 -0.10 -0.47
N ALA A 141 10.51 -0.41 -0.24
CA ALA A 141 10.09 -1.32 0.81
C ALA A 141 10.57 -2.76 0.57
N ALA A 142 10.49 -3.25 -0.68
CA ALA A 142 11.06 -4.55 -1.01
C ALA A 142 12.58 -4.58 -0.78
N GLU A 143 13.30 -3.51 -1.14
CA GLU A 143 14.74 -3.37 -0.88
C GLU A 143 15.07 -3.43 0.63
N ALA A 144 14.22 -2.86 1.49
CA ALA A 144 14.37 -2.96 2.95
C ALA A 144 14.17 -4.39 3.50
N LEU A 145 13.48 -5.26 2.73
CA LEU A 145 13.39 -6.70 2.99
C LEU A 145 14.48 -7.50 2.27
N ASP A 146 15.42 -6.81 1.61
CA ASP A 146 16.45 -7.38 0.75
C ASP A 146 15.79 -8.27 -0.34
N CYS A 147 14.75 -7.73 -0.96
CA CYS A 147 13.98 -8.31 -2.06
C CYS A 147 13.90 -7.34 -3.24
N HIS A 148 13.58 -7.86 -4.42
CA HIS A 148 13.26 -7.07 -5.61
C HIS A 148 11.75 -6.97 -5.81
N PHE A 149 11.24 -5.75 -6.01
CA PHE A 149 9.86 -5.55 -6.43
C PHE A 149 9.76 -5.60 -7.96
N SER A 150 8.71 -6.23 -8.49
CA SER A 150 8.42 -6.27 -9.91
C SER A 150 6.96 -5.99 -10.19
N LEU A 151 6.70 -5.19 -11.23
CA LEU A 151 5.35 -4.87 -11.68
C LEU A 151 5.12 -5.49 -13.07
N ILE A 152 4.08 -6.30 -13.18
CA ILE A 152 3.62 -6.89 -14.43
C ILE A 152 2.20 -6.40 -14.68
N ILE A 153 1.95 -5.83 -15.86
CA ILE A 153 0.61 -5.42 -16.29
C ILE A 153 0.35 -6.04 -17.66
N ASN A 154 -0.75 -6.78 -17.80
CA ASN A 154 -1.14 -7.46 -19.04
C ASN A 154 0.04 -8.23 -19.67
N ASP A 155 0.66 -9.10 -18.86
CA ASP A 155 1.83 -9.92 -19.20
C ASP A 155 3.11 -9.16 -19.57
N THR A 156 3.10 -7.82 -19.47
CA THR A 156 4.27 -6.98 -19.73
C THR A 156 4.94 -6.59 -18.43
N LYS A 157 6.22 -6.95 -18.27
CA LYS A 157 7.04 -6.48 -17.15
C LYS A 157 7.43 -5.02 -17.36
N LEU A 158 7.13 -4.17 -16.38
CA LEU A 158 7.34 -2.72 -16.44
C LEU A 158 8.32 -2.21 -15.37
N LEU A 159 8.42 -2.93 -14.25
CA LEU A 159 9.40 -2.72 -13.17
C LEU A 159 10.04 -4.05 -12.78
#